data_AF-A0A355C2E2-F1
#
_entry.id   AF-A0A355C2E2-F1
#
_cell.length_a   1.000
_cell.length_b   1.000
_cell.length_c   1.000
_cell.angle_alpha   90.00
_cell.angle_beta   90.00
_cell.angle_gamma   90.00
#
_symmetry.space_group_name_H-M   'P 1'
#
loop_
_entity.id
_entity.type
_entity.pdbx_description
1 polymer ?
#
loop_
_entity_poly.entity_id
_entity_poly.type
_entity_poly.pdbx_seq_one_letter_code
_entity_poly.pdbx_strand_id
1 'polypeptide(L)' 'MPELLLELFSEEIPARMQARAADDLQRLMNERLLAAGFLPEGVKAFAGPRRLTLVATGLPARQADRKEEKKGPRVGA' A
#
# COMPACT_ATOMS: atom_id res chain seq x y z
N MET A 1 7.09 5.57 -16.50
CA MET A 1 6.27 4.55 -15.81
C MET A 1 5.43 5.28 -14.78
N PRO A 2 4.16 4.90 -14.56
CA PRO A 2 3.32 5.58 -13.58
C PRO A 2 3.83 5.35 -12.16
N GLU A 3 3.59 6.33 -11.30
CA GLU A 3 3.84 6.23 -9.86
C GLU A 3 2.50 6.10 -9.13
N LEU A 4 2.48 5.28 -8.08
CA LEU A 4 1.35 5.23 -7.15
C LEU A 4 1.62 6.22 -6.02
N LEU A 5 0.76 7.23 -5.91
CA LEU A 5 0.76 8.17 -4.79
C LEU A 5 -0.43 7.87 -3.89
N LEU A 6 -0.16 7.69 -2.59
CA LEU A 6 -1.16 7.53 -1.55
C LEU A 6 -0.98 8.63 -0.51
N GLU A 7 -2.09 9.25 -0.12
CA GLU A 7 -2.13 10.22 0.97
C GLU A 7 -3.29 9.91 1.91
N LEU A 8 -2.97 9.75 3.19
CA LEU A 8 -3.92 9.63 4.27
C LEU A 8 -3.87 10.92 5.09
N PHE A 9 -5.02 11.59 5.20
CA PHE A 9 -5.19 12.76 6.06
C PHE A 9 -5.72 12.34 7.43
N SER A 10 -5.20 12.98 8.48
CA SER A 10 -5.64 12.80 9.87
C SER A 10 -5.87 14.15 10.54
N GLU A 11 -6.68 14.17 11.59
CA GLU A 11 -6.82 15.32 12.48
C GLU A 11 -5.47 15.62 13.16
N GLU A 12 -4.83 14.59 13.72
CA GLU A 12 -3.49 14.65 14.29
C GLU A 12 -2.76 13.30 14.16
N ILE A 13 -1.44 13.33 14.00
CA ILE A 13 -0.51 12.22 14.16
C ILE A 13 0.52 12.65 15.22
N PRO A 14 0.46 12.10 16.44
CA PRO A 14 1.39 12.49 17.51
C PRO A 14 2.85 12.34 17.08
N ALA A 15 3.71 13.29 17.45
CA ALA A 15 5.12 13.31 17.01
C ALA A 15 5.86 11.98 17.22
N ARG A 16 5.64 11.33 18.37
CA ARG A 16 6.23 10.03 18.72
C ARG A 16 5.80 8.87 17.81
N MET A 17 4.70 9.02 17.06
CA MET A 17 4.14 8.01 16.18
C MET A 17 4.50 8.22 14.71
N GLN A 18 4.91 9.43 14.30
CA GLN A 18 5.07 9.79 12.88
C GLN A 18 6.09 8.91 12.16
N ALA A 19 7.31 8.75 12.71
CA ALA A 19 8.35 7.93 12.09
C ALA A 19 7.90 6.46 11.96
N ARG A 20 7.41 5.87 13.06
CA ARG A 20 6.89 4.50 13.05
C ARG A 20 5.72 4.32 12.07
N ALA A 21 4.82 5.28 11.97
CA ALA A 21 3.69 5.22 11.05
C ALA A 21 4.15 5.20 9.58
N ALA A 22 5.19 5.97 9.24
CA ALA A 22 5.81 5.90 7.91
C ALA A 22 6.45 4.54 7.65
N ASP A 23 7.24 4.02 8.60
CA ASP A 23 7.89 2.72 8.47
C ASP A 23 6.87 1.58 8.32
N ASP A 24 5.82 1.59 9.14
CA ASP A 24 4.75 0.59 9.09
C ASP A 24 3.97 0.68 7.76
N LEU A 25 3.66 1.89 7.28
CA LEU A 25 3.00 2.06 5.98
C LEU A 25 3.88 1.57 4.82
N GLN A 26 5.17 1.91 4.82
CA GLN A 26 6.12 1.47 3.79
C GLN A 26 6.20 -0.05 3.75
N ARG A 27 6.37 -0.70 4.91
CA ARG A 27 6.45 -2.16 5.04
C ARG A 27 5.16 -2.83 4.58
N LEU A 28 4.01 -2.41 5.12
CA LEU A 28 2.71 -2.99 4.78
C LEU A 28 2.38 -2.81 3.30
N MET A 29 2.65 -1.65 2.72
CA MET A 29 2.42 -1.43 1.29
C MET A 29 3.30 -2.33 0.43
N ASN A 30 4.58 -2.44 0.76
CA ASN A 30 5.49 -3.32 0.01
C ASN A 30 5.03 -4.78 0.08
N GLU A 31 4.70 -5.29 1.27
CA GLU A 31 4.14 -6.64 1.46
C GLU A 31 2.87 -6.86 0.62
N ARG A 32 1.96 -5.88 0.59
CA ARG A 32 0.70 -5.98 -0.15
C ARG A 32 0.89 -5.88 -1.67
N LEU A 33 1.79 -5.04 -2.15
CA LEU A 33 2.13 -4.95 -3.57
C LEU A 33 2.72 -6.28 -4.08
N LEU A 34 3.65 -6.86 -3.32
CA LEU A 34 4.23 -8.17 -3.62
C LEU A 34 3.17 -9.28 -3.64
N ALA A 35 2.29 -9.34 -2.64
CA ALA A 35 1.19 -10.31 -2.61
C ALA A 35 0.19 -10.13 -3.78
N ALA A 36 -0.01 -8.89 -4.22
CA ALA A 36 -0.78 -8.56 -5.42
C ALA A 36 -0.04 -8.85 -6.74
N GLY A 37 1.20 -9.34 -6.68
CA GLY A 37 2.00 -9.73 -7.83
C GLY A 37 2.70 -8.57 -8.53
N PHE A 38 2.83 -7.44 -7.86
CA PHE A 38 3.63 -6.31 -8.33
C PHE A 38 5.05 -6.37 -7.77
N LEU A 39 6.02 -5.91 -8.55
CA LEU A 39 7.42 -5.78 -8.14
C LEU A 39 7.81 -4.30 -8.26
N PRO A 40 7.53 -3.47 -7.25
CA PRO A 40 7.92 -2.07 -7.29
C PRO A 40 9.45 -1.93 -7.26
N GLU A 41 9.99 -0.95 -7.97
CA GLU A 41 11.41 -0.57 -7.87
C GLU A 41 11.73 0.05 -6.51
N GLY A 42 10.76 0.79 -5.96
CA GLY A 42 10.90 1.44 -4.67
C GLY A 42 9.55 1.80 -4.07
N VAL A 43 9.50 1.79 -2.75
CA VAL A 43 8.38 2.27 -1.95
C VAL A 43 8.96 3.18 -0.89
N LYS A 44 8.45 4.41 -0.76
CA LYS A 44 8.91 5.37 0.26
C LYS A 44 7.72 6.05 0.91
N ALA A 45 7.68 6.05 2.24
CA ALA A 45 6.66 6.72 3.02
C ALA A 45 7.21 8.00 3.67
N PHE A 46 6.31 8.94 3.95
CA PHE A 46 6.58 10.18 4.66
C PHE A 46 5.47 10.43 5.67
N ALA A 47 5.82 11.05 6.79
CA ALA A 47 4.84 11.45 7.80
C ALA A 47 5.04 12.92 8.18
N GLY A 48 3.94 13.56 8.53
CA GLY A 48 3.89 14.84 9.22
C GLY A 48 2.72 14.87 10.20
N PRO A 49 2.46 16.01 10.86
CA PRO A 49 1.46 16.09 11.94
C PRO A 49 0.03 15.73 11.53
N ARG A 50 -0.31 15.76 10.25
CA ARG A 50 -1.68 15.52 9.75
C ARG A 50 -1.74 14.67 8.48
N ARG A 51 -0.59 14.20 8.01
CA ARG A 51 -0.46 13.53 6.71
C ARG A 51 0.48 12.36 6.84
N LEU A 52 0.06 11.22 6.32
CA LEU A 52 0.88 10.05 6.11
C LEU A 52 0.80 9.71 4.63
N THR A 53 1.93 9.78 3.93
CA THR A 53 1.97 9.65 2.47
C THR A 53 2.93 8.56 2.05
N LEU A 54 2.76 8.07 0.83
CA LEU A 54 3.62 7.07 0.23
C LEU A 54 3.69 7.26 -1.28
N VAL A 55 4.88 7.03 -1.84
CA VAL A 55 5.13 6.88 -3.27
C VAL A 55 5.67 5.47 -3.54
N ALA A 56 5.10 4.78 -4.52
CA ALA A 56 5.65 3.56 -5.08
C ALA A 56 5.97 3.74 -6.57
N THR A 57 7.21 3.40 -6.95
CA THR A 57 7.76 3.57 -8.30
C THR A 57 7.96 2.21 -8.98
N GLY A 58 8.13 2.23 -10.30
CA GLY A 58 8.38 1.01 -11.08
C GLY A 58 7.16 0.08 -11.20
N LEU A 59 5.95 0.59 -10.91
CA LEU A 59 4.73 -0.19 -11.08
C LEU A 59 4.31 -0.21 -12.57
N PRO A 60 3.81 -1.35 -13.07
CA PRO A 60 3.23 -1.42 -14.39
C PRO A 60 1.94 -0.59 -14.44
N ALA A 61 1.62 -0.02 -15.61
CA ALA A 61 0.39 0.76 -15.79
C ALA A 61 -0.90 -0.06 -15.63
N ARG A 62 -0.79 -1.39 -15.73
CA ARG A 62 -1.90 -2.32 -15.57
C ARG A 62 -1.40 -3.62 -14.94
N GLN A 63 -2.21 -4.19 -14.04
CA GLN A 63 -2.00 -5.54 -13.54
C GLN A 63 -2.32 -6.57 -14.62
N ALA A 64 -1.58 -7.67 -14.67
CA ALA A 64 -1.95 -8.82 -15.49
C ALA A 64 -3.31 -9.38 -15.04
N ASP A 65 -4.07 -9.93 -15.98
CA ASP A 65 -5.35 -10.54 -15.66
C ASP A 65 -5.15 -11.72 -14.70
N ARG A 66 -5.91 -11.74 -13.60
CA ARG A 66 -5.93 -12.85 -12.64
C ARG A 66 -7.23 -13.64 -12.81
N LYS A 67 -7.12 -14.96 -12.91
CA LYS A 67 -8.27 -15.87 -12.86
C LYS A 67 -8.41 -16.42 -11.44
N GLU A 68 -9.54 -16.16 -10.80
CA GLU A 68 -9.90 -16.72 -9.50
C GLU A 68 -11.08 -17.68 -9.69
N GLU A 69 -10.86 -18.98 -9.52
CA GLU A 69 -11.91 -20.00 -9.59
C GLU A 69 -12.41 -20.29 -8.17
N LYS A 70 -13.65 -19.91 -7.86
CA LYS A 70 -14.32 -20.25 -6.59
C LYS A 70 -15.34 -21.36 -6.85
N LYS A 71 -15.05 -22.57 -6.37
CA LYS A 71 -16.01 -23.70 -6.38
C LYS A 71 -16.87 -23.62 -5.11
N GLY A 72 -18.19 -23.75 -5.26
CA GLY A 72 -19.18 -23.61 -4.17
C GLY A 72 -19.41 -24.90 -3.34
N PRO A 73 -20.27 -24.86 -2.30
CA PRO A 73 -21.11 -23.74 -1.83
C PRO A 73 -20.41 -22.92 -0.71
N ARG A 74 -20.87 -21.69 -0.46
CA ARG A 74 -20.63 -21.04 0.85
C ARG A 74 -21.45 -21.81 1.89
N VAL A 75 -20.86 -22.83 2.50
CA VAL A 75 -21.51 -23.59 3.57
C VAL A 75 -21.51 -22.71 4.83
N GLY A 76 -22.70 -22.20 5.21
CA GLY A 76 -22.93 -21.53 6.50
C GLY A 76 -23.19 -20.01 6.48
N ALA A 77 -23.84 -19.47 5.44
CA ALA A 77 -24.48 -18.15 5.55
C ALA A 77 -25.65 -18.16 6.54
#